data_AF-A0AAW2TLV5-F1
#
_entry.id   AF-A0AAW2TLV5-F1
#
_cell.length_a   1.000
_cell.length_b   1.000
_cell.length_c   1.000
_cell.angle_alpha   90.00
_cell.angle_beta   90.00
_cell.angle_gamma   90.00
#
_symmetry.space_group_name_H-M   'P 1'
#
loop_
_entity.id
_entity.type
_entity.pdbx_description
1 polymer ?
#
loop_
_entity_poly.entity_id
_entity_poly.type
_entity_poly.pdbx_seq_one_letter_code
_entity_poly.pdbx_strand_id
1 'polypeptide(L)'
;MNKKTKEEIILYLKRNADIFAWAPQDLEGIGHEVITHHLNIDPSIKPVKKKKRHFGPDKDKIIQAEVDKLMAAALKKHNFPNGYPMWS
;
A
#
# COMPACT_ATOMS: atom_id res chain seq x y z
N MET A 1 -29.95 -0.79 -21.71
CA MET A 1 -28.77 -1.64 -22.05
C MET A 1 -29.27 -3.02 -22.42
N ASN A 2 -28.93 -3.52 -23.61
CA ASN A 2 -29.38 -4.85 -24.09
C ASN A 2 -28.69 -5.97 -23.27
N LYS A 3 -29.43 -7.05 -23.02
CA LYS A 3 -28.96 -8.23 -22.27
C LYS A 3 -27.68 -8.84 -22.86
N LYS A 4 -27.60 -8.90 -24.19
CA LYS A 4 -26.42 -9.40 -24.93
C LYS A 4 -25.18 -8.53 -24.67
N THR A 5 -25.35 -7.21 -24.74
CA THR A 5 -24.25 -6.26 -24.50
C THR A 5 -23.74 -6.35 -23.06
N LYS A 6 -24.62 -6.59 -22.08
CA LYS A 6 -24.23 -6.79 -20.68
C LYS A 6 -23.37 -8.04 -20.51
N GLU A 7 -23.72 -9.13 -21.19
CA GLU A 7 -22.97 -10.40 -21.16
C GLU A 7 -21.59 -10.27 -21.81
N GLU A 8 -21.50 -9.56 -22.95
CA GLU A 8 -20.24 -9.28 -23.64
C GLU A 8 -19.27 -8.48 -22.76
N ILE A 9 -19.76 -7.44 -22.07
CA ILE A 9 -18.96 -6.63 -21.15
C ILE A 9 -18.47 -7.47 -19.97
N ILE A 10 -19.33 -8.31 -19.38
CA ILE A 10 -18.95 -9.18 -18.26
C ILE A 10 -17.87 -10.18 -18.69
N LEU A 11 -18.00 -10.78 -19.87
CA LEU A 11 -16.99 -11.70 -20.41
C LEU A 11 -15.66 -10.99 -20.66
N TYR A 12 -15.71 -9.78 -21.22
CA TYR A 12 -14.53 -8.98 -21.47
C TYR A 12 -13.80 -8.62 -20.16
N LEU A 13 -14.52 -8.17 -19.14
CA LEU A 13 -13.93 -7.84 -17.83
C LEU A 13 -13.34 -9.06 -17.14
N LYS A 14 -14.01 -10.22 -17.21
CA LYS A 14 -13.48 -11.48 -16.65
C LYS A 14 -12.20 -11.94 -17.36
N ARG A 15 -12.10 -11.74 -18.68
CA ARG A 15 -10.91 -12.13 -19.47
C ARG A 15 -9.69 -11.26 -19.20
N ASN A 16 -9.88 -10.02 -18.75
CA ASN A 16 -8.82 -9.05 -18.50
C ASN A 16 -8.66 -8.73 -17.00
N ALA A 17 -9.12 -9.63 -16.12
CA ALA A 17 -9.12 -9.37 -14.68
C ALA A 17 -7.71 -9.17 -14.11
N ASP A 18 -6.72 -9.83 -14.72
CA ASP A 18 -5.29 -9.70 -14.49
C ASP A 18 -4.74 -8.31 -14.86
N ILE A 19 -5.29 -7.65 -15.88
CA ILE A 19 -4.90 -6.29 -16.29
C ILE A 19 -5.44 -5.23 -15.30
N PHE A 20 -6.62 -5.46 -14.73
CA PHE A 20 -7.30 -4.49 -13.87
C PHE A 20 -7.02 -4.64 -12.37
N ALA A 21 -6.45 -5.76 -11.94
CA ALA A 21 -6.12 -6.02 -10.55
C ALA A 21 -4.61 -6.22 -10.40
N TRP A 22 -3.88 -5.13 -10.14
CA TRP A 22 -2.50 -5.22 -9.67
C TRP A 22 -2.49 -6.03 -8.37
N ALA A 23 -1.94 -7.25 -8.45
CA ALA A 23 -1.66 -8.05 -7.29
C ALA A 23 -0.42 -7.48 -6.58
N PRO A 24 -0.29 -7.62 -5.25
CA PRO A 24 0.92 -7.19 -4.54
C PRO A 24 2.23 -7.78 -5.11
N GLN A 25 2.15 -8.94 -5.76
CA GLN A 25 3.24 -9.60 -6.46
C GLN A 25 3.66 -8.87 -7.75
N ASP A 26 2.75 -8.16 -8.41
CA ASP A 26 3.06 -7.39 -9.62
C ASP A 26 3.91 -6.14 -9.31
N LEU A 27 3.94 -5.72 -8.04
CA LEU A 27 4.83 -4.66 -7.54
C LEU A 27 6.29 -5.14 -7.35
N GLU A 28 6.55 -6.45 -7.37
CA GLU A 28 7.91 -7.00 -7.23
C GLU A 28 8.74 -6.90 -8.52
N GLY A 29 8.10 -6.70 -9.68
CA GLY A 29 8.75 -6.73 -11.00
C GLY A 29 9.29 -5.39 -11.50
N ILE A 30 8.89 -4.28 -10.91
CA ILE A 30 9.42 -2.96 -11.29
C ILE A 30 10.67 -2.73 -10.43
N GLY A 31 11.82 -2.55 -11.07
CA GLY A 31 13.08 -2.32 -10.37
C GLY A 31 12.94 -1.20 -9.34
N HIS A 32 13.46 -1.43 -8.13
CA HIS A 32 13.34 -0.48 -7.02
C HIS A 32 13.75 0.96 -7.43
N GLU A 33 14.70 1.11 -8.35
CA GLU A 33 15.17 2.41 -8.83
C GLU A 33 14.08 3.23 -9.55
N VAL A 34 13.04 2.58 -10.07
CA VAL A 34 11.91 3.23 -10.78
C VAL A 34 10.76 3.58 -9.83
N ILE A 35 10.52 2.79 -8.77
CA ILE A 35 9.41 3.02 -7.81
C ILE A 35 9.85 3.77 -6.54
N THR A 36 11.15 3.93 -6.30
CA THR A 36 11.61 4.63 -5.10
C THR A 36 11.36 6.12 -5.24
N HIS A 37 10.22 6.58 -4.73
CA HIS A 37 9.97 8.01 -4.55
C HIS A 37 10.80 8.50 -3.36
N HIS A 38 11.88 9.23 -3.66
CA HIS A 38 12.62 9.96 -2.65
C HIS A 38 11.77 11.11 -2.14
N LEU A 39 11.45 11.09 -0.84
CA LEU A 39 10.81 12.22 -0.20
C LEU A 39 11.86 13.34 -0.09
N ASN A 40 11.65 14.45 -0.79
CA ASN A 40 12.55 15.61 -0.77
C ASN A 40 12.43 16.34 0.59
N ILE A 41 13.05 15.76 1.62
CA ILE A 41 13.14 16.32 2.96
C ILE A 41 14.55 16.89 3.14
N ASP A 42 14.62 18.10 3.70
CA ASP A 42 15.89 18.67 4.17
C ASP A 42 16.45 17.82 5.34
N PRO A 43 17.63 17.17 5.16
CA PRO A 43 18.23 16.32 6.19
C PRO A 43 18.62 17.08 7.48
N SER A 44 18.73 18.41 7.41
CA SER A 44 19.03 19.24 8.59
C SER A 44 17.84 19.40 9.54
N ILE A 45 16.63 19.05 9.08
CA ILE A 45 15.41 19.16 9.88
C ILE A 45 15.28 17.96 10.82
N LYS A 46 15.15 18.26 12.11
CA LYS A 46 14.95 17.24 13.14
C LYS A 46 13.61 16.51 12.97
N PRO A 47 13.57 15.17 12.97
CA PRO A 47 12.33 14.41 12.94
C PRO A 47 11.42 14.75 14.12
N VAL A 48 10.12 14.93 13.85
CA VAL A 48 9.13 15.23 14.89
C VAL A 48 8.25 14.00 15.14
N LYS A 49 8.36 13.42 16.33
CA LYS A 49 7.45 12.35 16.77
C LYS A 49 6.04 12.91 17.01
N LYS A 50 5.08 12.52 16.18
CA LYS A 50 3.67 12.83 16.44
C LYS A 50 3.11 11.86 17.49
N LYS A 51 2.32 12.40 18.44
CA LYS A 51 1.63 11.59 19.44
C LYS A 51 0.62 10.67 18.75
N LYS A 52 0.62 9.38 19.11
CA LYS A 52 -0.38 8.43 18.63
C LYS A 52 -1.78 8.92 19.03
N ARG A 53 -2.70 8.98 18.06
CA ARG A 53 -4.12 9.24 18.32
C ARG A 53 -4.79 7.92 18.71
N HIS A 54 -5.64 7.96 19.73
CA HIS A 54 -6.47 6.82 20.12
C HIS A 54 -7.85 7.00 19.48
N PHE A 55 -8.33 5.99 18.74
CA PHE A 55 -9.60 6.08 18.01
C PHE A 55 -10.75 5.35 18.74
N GLY A 56 -10.48 4.75 19.90
CA GLY A 56 -11.41 3.91 20.64
C GLY A 56 -11.33 2.45 20.18
N PRO A 57 -11.77 1.51 21.04
CA PRO A 57 -11.50 0.08 20.87
C PRO A 57 -12.06 -0.53 19.57
N ASP A 58 -13.23 -0.07 19.11
CA ASP A 58 -13.85 -0.61 17.89
C ASP A 58 -13.08 -0.19 16.63
N LYS A 59 -12.67 1.07 16.56
CA LYS A 59 -11.88 1.60 15.44
C LYS A 59 -10.45 1.05 15.46
N ASP A 60 -9.86 0.90 16.65
CA ASP A 60 -8.52 0.34 16.79
C ASP A 60 -8.45 -1.10 16.28
N LYS A 61 -9.50 -1.92 16.48
CA LYS A 61 -9.59 -3.28 15.90
C LYS A 61 -9.60 -3.28 14.38
N ILE A 62 -10.37 -2.39 13.76
CA ILE A 62 -10.45 -2.27 12.29
C ILE A 62 -9.10 -1.83 11.72
N ILE A 63 -8.49 -0.82 12.35
CA ILE A 63 -7.15 -0.33 11.96
C ILE A 63 -6.13 -1.46 12.06
N GLN A 64 -6.14 -2.23 13.15
CA GLN A 64 -5.21 -3.34 13.33
C GLN A 64 -5.36 -4.41 12.25
N ALA A 65 -6.60 -4.83 11.95
CA ALA A 65 -6.86 -5.82 10.92
C ALA A 65 -6.39 -5.37 9.52
N GLU A 66 -6.60 -4.09 9.18
CA GLU A 66 -6.11 -3.55 7.91
C GLU A 66 -4.59 -3.42 7.88
N VAL A 67 -3.96 -3.02 9.00
CA VAL A 67 -2.50 -3.01 9.13
C VAL A 67 -1.92 -4.41 8.93
N ASP A 68 -2.50 -5.43 9.54
CA ASP A 68 -2.03 -6.81 9.40
C ASP A 68 -2.15 -7.31 7.96
N LYS A 69 -3.24 -6.95 7.27
CA LYS A 69 -3.45 -7.23 5.84
C LYS A 69 -2.39 -6.55 4.95
N LEU A 70 -2.09 -5.27 5.22
CA LEU A 70 -1.06 -4.52 4.49
C LEU A 70 0.34 -5.09 4.73
N MET A 71 0.63 -5.51 5.96
CA MET A 71 1.90 -6.16 6.33
C MET A 71 2.07 -7.51 5.61
N ALA A 72 0.99 -8.28 5.44
CA ALA A 72 1.00 -9.52 4.68
C ALA A 72 1.18 -9.30 3.16
N ALA A 73 0.68 -8.18 2.63
CA ALA A 73 0.75 -7.81 1.21
C ALA A 73 2.10 -7.20 0.78
N ALA A 74 3.20 -7.51 1.47
CA ALA A 74 4.56 -7.10 1.10
C ALA A 74 4.85 -5.58 1.09
N LEU A 75 4.06 -4.75 1.79
CA LEU A 75 4.55 -3.43 2.20
C LEU A 75 5.70 -3.64 3.19
N LYS A 76 6.94 -3.70 2.66
CA LYS A 76 8.16 -3.79 3.47
C LYS A 76 8.17 -2.60 4.42
N LYS A 77 7.86 -2.85 5.68
CA LYS A 77 8.20 -1.95 6.77
C LYS A 77 9.71 -1.80 6.71
N HIS A 78 10.20 -0.62 6.32
CA HIS A 78 11.62 -0.34 6.46
C HIS A 78 11.93 -0.46 7.96
N ASN A 79 12.66 -1.51 8.34
CA ASN A 79 12.82 -1.89 9.73
C ASN A 79 13.86 -0.95 10.34
N PHE A 80 13.39 0.13 10.94
CA PHE A 80 14.26 1.11 11.57
C PHE A 80 14.73 0.58 12.92
N PRO A 81 16.03 0.29 13.12
CA PRO A 81 16.54 -0.33 14.35
C PRO A 81 16.25 0.49 15.62
N ASN A 82 15.99 1.81 15.49
CA ASN A 82 15.65 2.70 16.60
C ASN A 82 14.23 3.30 16.50
N GLY A 83 13.38 2.75 15.62
CA GLY A 83 12.04 3.28 15.35
C GLY A 83 11.98 4.51 14.43
N TYR A 84 13.10 4.93 13.83
CA TYR A 84 13.20 6.02 12.84
C TYR A 84 14.26 5.78 11.74
N PRO A 85 14.05 6.30 10.52
CA PRO A 85 15.13 6.42 9.53
C PRO A 85 16.23 7.30 10.09
N MET A 86 17.40 6.73 10.30
CA MET A 86 18.63 7.50 10.31
C MET A 86 19.02 7.70 8.85
N TRP A 87 18.75 8.90 8.33
CA TRP A 87 19.27 9.34 7.05
C TRP A 87 20.74 9.70 7.29
N SER A 88 21.65 8.81 6.88
CA SER A 88 23.08 9.06 6.78
C SER A 88 23.49 9.14 5.32
#